data_AF-A0A7K4DTQ6-F1
#
_entry.id   AF-A0A7K4DTQ6-F1
#
_cell.length_a   1.000
_cell.length_b   1.000
_cell.length_c   1.000
_cell.angle_alpha   90.00
_cell.angle_beta   90.00
_cell.angle_gamma   90.00
#
_symmetry.space_group_name_H-M   'P 1'
#
loop_
_entity.id
_entity.type
_entity.pdbx_description
1 polymer ?
#
loop_
_entity_poly.entity_id
_entity_poly.type
_entity_poly.pdbx_seq_one_letter_code
_entity_poly.pdbx_strand_id
1 'polypeptide(L)'
;MLLKASMIITGISIGLLVLYGADVAAAMGNDDHNGFLPLDDMQRGIGLGTPAIILPIIAFFISFKVPSKSLGGMIIGSGILILIGGLAMVVTPSPEGVERNPAMLFAPAIFQIALGAIKIKKS
;
A
#
# COMPACT_ATOMS: atom_id res chain seq x y z
N MET A 1 -9.10 9.36 -21.26
CA MET A 1 -9.25 7.94 -20.87
C MET A 1 -8.18 7.48 -19.89
N LEU A 2 -6.89 7.68 -20.16
CA LEU A 2 -5.76 7.26 -19.31
C LEU A 2 -5.84 7.73 -17.84
N LEU A 3 -6.23 9.00 -17.61
CA LEU A 3 -6.36 9.53 -16.25
C LEU A 3 -7.47 8.84 -15.45
N LYS A 4 -8.65 8.64 -16.06
CA LYS A 4 -9.77 7.94 -15.40
C LYS A 4 -9.37 6.52 -14.99
N ALA A 5 -8.73 5.78 -15.90
CA ALA A 5 -8.21 4.44 -15.60
C ALA A 5 -7.20 4.48 -14.44
N SER A 6 -6.27 5.43 -14.45
CA SER A 6 -5.26 5.58 -13.40
C SER A 6 -5.88 5.91 -12.03
N MET A 7 -6.91 6.75 -11.99
CA MET A 7 -7.66 7.03 -10.76
C MET A 7 -8.38 5.78 -10.24
N ILE A 8 -9.02 5.01 -11.12
CA ILE A 8 -9.69 3.76 -10.74
C ILE A 8 -8.68 2.75 -10.19
N ILE A 9 -7.55 2.55 -10.88
CA ILE A 9 -6.48 1.64 -10.45
C ILE A 9 -5.94 2.05 -9.07
N THR A 10 -5.70 3.35 -8.85
CA THR A 10 -5.20 3.85 -7.56
C THR A 10 -6.27 3.71 -6.47
N GLY A 11 -7.55 3.92 -6.80
CA GLY A 11 -8.67 3.69 -5.88
C GLY A 11 -8.78 2.23 -5.45
N ILE A 12 -8.65 1.29 -6.39
CA ILE A 12 -8.62 -0.16 -6.09
C ILE A 12 -7.44 -0.49 -5.16
N SER A 13 -6.25 0.05 -5.43
CA SER A 13 -5.09 -0.10 -4.54
C SER A 13 -5.36 0.37 -3.12
N ILE A 14 -5.95 1.55 -2.94
CA ILE A 14 -6.27 2.08 -1.62
C ILE A 14 -7.29 1.15 -0.93
N GLY A 15 -8.30 0.67 -1.65
CA GLY A 15 -9.24 -0.33 -1.13
C GLY A 15 -8.54 -1.61 -0.67
N LEU A 16 -7.59 -2.13 -1.45
CA LEU A 16 -6.78 -3.30 -1.10
C LEU A 16 -5.87 -3.03 0.12
N LEU A 17 -5.27 -1.84 0.24
CA LEU A 17 -4.46 -1.46 1.41
C LEU A 17 -5.31 -1.42 2.68
N VAL A 18 -6.50 -0.83 2.61
CA VAL A 18 -7.41 -0.76 3.75
C VAL A 18 -7.90 -2.15 4.12
N LEU A 19 -8.26 -2.98 3.13
CA LEU A 19 -8.67 -4.36 3.37
C LEU A 19 -7.54 -5.18 4.02
N TYR A 20 -6.33 -5.09 3.49
CA TYR A 20 -5.13 -5.72 4.04
C TYR A 20 -4.88 -5.29 5.49
N GLY A 21 -4.84 -3.99 5.75
CA GLY A 21 -4.57 -3.45 7.09
C GLY A 21 -5.66 -3.84 8.09
N ALA A 22 -6.94 -3.83 7.67
CA ALA A 22 -8.05 -4.26 8.52
C ALA A 22 -7.98 -5.77 8.82
N ASP A 23 -7.64 -6.60 7.84
CA ASP A 23 -7.56 -8.06 8.01
C ASP A 23 -6.39 -8.44 8.93
N VAL A 24 -5.24 -7.79 8.77
CA VAL A 24 -4.09 -7.94 9.67
C VAL A 24 -4.45 -7.47 11.09
N ALA A 25 -5.11 -6.33 11.24
CA ALA A 25 -5.52 -5.83 12.55
C ALA A 25 -6.51 -6.78 13.25
N ALA A 26 -7.42 -7.39 12.49
CA ALA A 26 -8.35 -8.40 13.01
C ALA A 26 -7.61 -9.68 13.45
N ALA A 27 -6.64 -10.14 12.65
CA ALA A 27 -5.81 -11.31 12.96
C ALA A 27 -4.93 -11.12 14.21
N MET A 28 -4.50 -9.89 14.50
CA MET A 28 -3.75 -9.61 15.72
C MET A 28 -4.59 -9.72 17.00
N GLY A 29 -5.92 -9.74 16.89
CA GLY A 29 -6.84 -9.77 18.03
C GLY A 29 -7.24 -11.17 18.50
N ASN A 30 -6.75 -12.24 17.87
CA ASN A 30 -7.06 -13.62 18.24
C ASN A 30 -5.84 -14.54 18.22
N ASP A 31 -5.89 -15.61 19.04
CA ASP A 31 -4.79 -16.56 19.22
C ASP A 31 -4.50 -17.39 17.95
N ASP A 32 -5.50 -17.50 17.06
CA ASP A 32 -5.38 -18.26 15.80
C ASP A 32 -4.77 -17.43 14.65
N HIS A 33 -4.46 -16.14 14.87
CA HIS A 33 -3.97 -15.20 13.85
C HIS A 33 -4.82 -15.15 12.56
N ASN A 34 -6.11 -15.40 12.72
CA ASN A 34 -7.09 -15.42 11.64
C ASN A 34 -7.75 -14.04 11.52
N GLY A 35 -7.62 -13.43 10.35
CA GLY A 35 -8.40 -12.27 9.97
C GLY A 35 -9.85 -12.66 9.66
N PHE A 36 -10.58 -11.74 9.05
CA PHE A 36 -11.91 -12.06 8.53
C PHE A 36 -11.84 -12.76 7.17
N LEU A 37 -10.69 -12.69 6.49
CA LEU A 37 -10.40 -13.48 5.31
C LEU A 37 -9.68 -14.79 5.71
N PRO A 38 -10.04 -15.93 5.10
CA PRO A 38 -9.40 -17.22 5.34
C PRO A 38 -8.05 -17.30 4.58
N LEU A 39 -7.16 -16.36 4.88
CA LEU A 39 -5.83 -16.22 4.29
C LEU A 39 -4.78 -16.32 5.40
N ASP A 40 -3.65 -16.97 5.13
CA ASP A 40 -2.48 -16.88 5.99
C ASP A 40 -1.74 -15.54 5.79
N ASP A 41 -0.76 -15.23 6.66
CA ASP A 41 -0.02 -13.96 6.60
C ASP A 41 0.71 -13.73 5.27
N MET A 42 1.25 -14.79 4.68
CA MET A 42 1.95 -14.71 3.39
C MET A 42 0.96 -14.43 2.25
N GLN A 43 -0.19 -15.11 2.25
CA GLN A 43 -1.27 -14.92 1.29
C GLN A 43 -1.88 -13.52 1.40
N ARG A 44 -2.06 -12.98 2.60
CA ARG A 44 -2.48 -11.58 2.79
C ARG A 44 -1.46 -10.61 2.21
N GLY A 45 -0.17 -10.81 2.50
CA GLY A 45 0.90 -9.95 1.99
C GLY A 45 1.04 -10.00 0.46
N ILE A 46 1.05 -11.19 -0.14
CA ILE A 46 1.18 -11.38 -1.59
C ILE A 46 -0.11 -11.04 -2.32
N GLY A 47 -1.27 -11.43 -1.78
CA GLY A 47 -2.57 -11.29 -2.43
C GLY A 47 -3.20 -9.91 -2.30
N LEU A 48 -3.01 -9.23 -1.16
CA LEU A 48 -3.58 -7.91 -0.91
C LEU A 48 -2.51 -6.82 -0.90
N GLY A 49 -1.48 -6.98 -0.06
CA GLY A 49 -0.45 -5.94 0.15
C GLY A 49 0.37 -5.63 -1.10
N THR A 50 0.86 -6.65 -1.80
CA THR A 50 1.76 -6.48 -2.95
C THR A 50 1.06 -5.80 -4.14
N PRO A 51 -0.15 -6.21 -4.57
CA PRO A 51 -0.91 -5.48 -5.57
C PRO A 51 -1.23 -4.04 -5.14
N ALA A 52 -1.57 -3.83 -3.87
CA ALA A 52 -1.79 -2.50 -3.31
C ALA A 52 -0.59 -1.56 -3.50
N ILE A 53 0.64 -2.07 -3.35
CA ILE A 53 1.86 -1.29 -3.57
C ILE A 53 2.11 -1.02 -5.07
N ILE A 54 1.92 -2.03 -5.92
CA ILE A 54 2.30 -1.97 -7.34
C ILE A 54 1.33 -1.12 -8.16
N LEU A 55 0.02 -1.23 -7.90
CA LEU A 55 -1.02 -0.60 -8.72
C LEU A 55 -0.89 0.95 -8.81
N PRO A 56 -0.61 1.71 -7.74
CA PRO A 56 -0.41 3.17 -7.84
C PRO A 56 0.84 3.54 -8.64
N ILE A 57 1.88 2.70 -8.61
CA ILE A 57 3.09 2.87 -9.42
C ILE A 57 2.73 2.74 -10.90
N ILE A 58 1.97 1.69 -11.26
CA ILE A 58 1.47 1.51 -12.62
C ILE A 58 0.59 2.70 -13.05
N ALA A 59 -0.35 3.12 -12.20
CA ALA A 59 -1.23 4.27 -12.46
C ALA A 59 -0.45 5.57 -12.70
N PHE A 60 0.64 5.79 -11.96
CA PHE A 60 1.55 6.92 -12.19
C PHE A 60 2.15 6.89 -13.59
N PHE A 61 2.71 5.75 -14.02
CA PHE A 61 3.36 5.63 -15.32
C PHE A 61 2.37 5.68 -16.49
N ILE A 62 1.19 5.06 -16.38
CA ILE A 62 0.12 5.13 -17.39
C ILE A 62 -0.28 6.58 -17.66
N SER A 63 -0.37 7.39 -16.60
CA SER A 63 -0.79 8.78 -16.70
C SER A 63 0.36 9.77 -16.70
N PHE A 64 1.62 9.35 -16.80
CA PHE A 64 2.78 10.20 -16.48
C PHE A 64 2.78 11.57 -17.18
N LYS A 65 2.32 11.63 -18.43
CA LYS A 65 2.23 12.83 -19.26
C LYS A 65 0.94 13.65 -19.06
N VAL A 66 -0.04 13.13 -18.34
CA VAL A 66 -1.33 13.77 -18.10
C VAL A 66 -1.33 14.40 -16.71
N PRO A 67 -1.41 15.74 -16.59
CA PRO A 67 -1.42 16.41 -15.30
C PRO A 67 -2.68 16.04 -14.49
N SER A 68 -2.50 15.77 -13.20
CA SER A 68 -3.59 15.60 -12.23
C SER A 68 -3.05 15.69 -10.79
N LYS A 69 -3.42 16.77 -10.10
CA LYS A 69 -3.15 16.94 -8.65
C LYS A 69 -3.92 15.93 -7.81
N SER A 70 -5.15 15.59 -8.23
CA SER A 70 -5.99 14.61 -7.55
C SER A 70 -5.35 13.22 -7.55
N LEU A 71 -4.88 12.73 -8.70
CA LEU A 71 -4.18 11.44 -8.77
C LEU A 71 -2.89 11.45 -7.95
N GLY A 72 -2.12 12.53 -8.01
CA GLY A 72 -0.92 12.68 -7.19
C GLY A 72 -1.23 12.60 -5.69
N GLY A 73 -2.30 13.25 -5.24
CA GLY A 73 -2.78 13.17 -3.87
C GLY A 73 -3.19 11.75 -3.46
N MET A 74 -3.85 10.99 -4.35
CA MET A 74 -4.20 9.59 -4.08
C MET A 74 -2.96 8.71 -3.90
N ILE A 75 -1.92 8.88 -4.73
CA ILE A 75 -0.67 8.12 -4.62
C ILE A 75 0.09 8.48 -3.34
N ILE A 76 0.08 9.75 -2.93
CA ILE A 76 0.62 10.14 -1.61
C ILE A 76 -0.18 9.47 -0.49
N GLY A 77 -1.51 9.49 -0.59
CA GLY A 77 -2.40 8.84 0.37
C GLY A 77 -2.11 7.35 0.53
N SER A 78 -1.91 6.61 -0.58
CA SER A 78 -1.52 5.20 -0.52
C SER A 78 -0.14 5.02 0.12
N GLY A 79 0.82 5.90 -0.19
CA GLY A 79 2.14 5.88 0.44
C GLY A 79 2.08 6.12 1.96
N ILE A 80 1.22 7.03 2.43
CA ILE A 80 0.98 7.26 3.87
C ILE A 80 0.36 6.02 4.53
N LEU A 81 -0.61 5.38 3.88
CA LEU A 81 -1.19 4.13 4.40
C LEU A 81 -0.15 3.02 4.55
N ILE A 82 0.76 2.89 3.58
CA ILE A 82 1.88 1.93 3.66
C ILE A 82 2.81 2.31 4.82
N LEU A 83 3.13 3.59 5.01
CA LEU A 83 3.94 4.04 6.15
C LEU A 83 3.28 3.67 7.49
N ILE A 84 1.97 3.89 7.63
CA ILE A 84 1.23 3.53 8.85
C ILE A 84 1.30 2.02 9.10
N GLY A 85 1.06 1.20 8.07
CA GLY A 85 1.19 -0.25 8.16
C GLY A 85 2.61 -0.67 8.54
N GLY A 86 3.63 -0.07 7.94
CA GLY A 86 5.03 -0.32 8.28
C GLY A 86 5.36 0.04 9.73
N LEU A 87 4.87 1.17 10.24
CA LEU A 87 5.05 1.55 11.64
C LEU A 87 4.35 0.57 12.60
N ALA A 88 3.14 0.11 12.26
CA ALA A 88 2.45 -0.93 13.04
C ALA A 88 3.29 -2.23 13.10
N MET A 89 3.99 -2.57 12.03
CA MET A 89 4.91 -3.72 11.99
C MET A 89 6.24 -3.48 12.74
N VAL A 90 6.57 -2.27 13.20
CA VAL A 90 7.76 -2.08 14.06
C VAL A 90 7.43 -2.42 15.51
N VAL A 91 6.20 -2.13 15.94
CA VAL A 91 5.79 -2.27 17.34
C VAL A 91 5.25 -3.66 17.68
N THR A 92 4.96 -4.50 16.68
CA THR A 92 4.58 -5.90 16.89
C THR A 92 5.80 -6.77 17.17
N PRO A 93 5.68 -7.89 17.90
CA PRO A 93 6.75 -8.88 17.97
C PRO A 93 7.04 -9.43 16.56
N SER A 94 8.30 -9.65 16.23
CA SER A 94 8.67 -10.35 14.99
C SER A 94 8.53 -11.86 15.21
N PRO A 95 8.02 -12.63 14.22
CA PRO A 95 8.03 -14.08 14.29
C PRO A 95 9.46 -14.62 14.49
N GLU A 96 9.61 -15.74 15.19
CA GLU A 96 10.93 -16.35 15.42
C GLU A 96 11.65 -16.61 14.10
N GLY A 97 12.90 -16.17 14.00
CA GLY A 97 13.73 -16.31 12.80
C GLY A 97 13.45 -15.30 11.69
N VAL A 98 12.54 -14.33 11.88
CA VAL A 98 12.24 -13.29 10.90
C VAL A 98 12.85 -11.95 11.32
N GLU A 99 13.90 -11.52 10.62
CA GLU A 99 14.46 -10.19 10.79
C GLU A 99 13.69 -9.18 9.92
N ARG A 100 13.12 -8.15 10.56
CA ARG A 100 12.45 -7.07 9.83
C ARG A 100 13.46 -6.07 9.30
N ASN A 101 13.69 -6.10 7.99
CA ASN A 101 14.48 -5.09 7.32
C ASN A 101 13.69 -3.77 7.20
N PRO A 102 14.09 -2.67 7.86
CA PRO A 102 13.39 -1.39 7.78
C PRO A 102 13.28 -0.85 6.36
N ALA A 103 14.27 -1.12 5.50
CA ALA A 103 14.24 -0.69 4.11
C ALA A 103 13.08 -1.36 3.35
N MET A 104 12.84 -2.66 3.55
CA MET A 104 11.72 -3.35 2.89
C MET A 104 10.37 -2.83 3.40
N LEU A 105 10.31 -2.38 4.65
CA LEU A 105 9.09 -1.90 5.29
C LEU A 105 8.70 -0.49 4.83
N PHE A 106 9.69 0.39 4.63
CA PHE A 106 9.45 1.81 4.36
C PHE A 106 9.76 2.24 2.92
N ALA A 107 10.61 1.52 2.17
CA ALA A 107 10.97 1.92 0.80
C ALA A 107 9.76 2.04 -0.14
N PRO A 108 8.78 1.12 -0.15
CA PRO A 108 7.60 1.26 -1.01
C PRO A 108 6.80 2.53 -0.71
N ALA A 109 6.72 2.89 0.57
CA ALA A 109 5.98 4.03 1.06
C ALA A 109 6.65 5.36 0.66
N ILE A 110 7.96 5.48 0.91
CA ILE A 110 8.76 6.63 0.51
C ILE A 110 8.73 6.80 -1.01
N PHE A 111 8.85 5.68 -1.75
CA PHE A 111 8.81 5.70 -3.20
C PHE A 111 7.46 6.18 -3.74
N GLN A 112 6.33 5.68 -3.23
CA GLN A 112 5.01 6.17 -3.63
C GLN A 112 4.81 7.65 -3.29
N ILE A 113 5.19 8.10 -2.09
CA ILE A 113 5.07 9.51 -1.70
C ILE A 113 5.87 10.39 -2.67
N ALA A 114 7.09 9.98 -3.03
CA ALA A 114 7.92 10.69 -4.00
C ALA A 114 7.25 10.74 -5.39
N LEU A 115 6.70 9.63 -5.89
CA LEU A 115 5.96 9.61 -7.16
C LEU A 115 4.74 10.53 -7.13
N GLY A 116 3.96 10.49 -6.06
CA GLY A 116 2.80 11.36 -5.88
C GLY A 116 3.19 12.84 -5.84
N ALA A 117 4.26 13.20 -5.14
CA ALA A 117 4.80 14.56 -5.12
C ALA A 117 5.28 15.02 -6.52
N ILE A 118 5.98 14.15 -7.26
CA ILE A 118 6.38 14.41 -8.65
C ILE A 118 5.16 14.65 -9.52
N LYS A 119 4.10 13.85 -9.35
CA LYS A 119 2.85 14.00 -10.10
C LYS A 119 2.21 15.36 -9.86
N ILE A 120 2.10 15.78 -8.60
CA ILE A 120 1.53 17.08 -8.23
C ILE A 120 2.37 18.23 -8.80
N LYS A 121 3.70 18.16 -8.70
CA LYS A 121 4.59 19.21 -9.21
C LYS A 121 4.50 19.39 -10.72
N LYS A 122 4.24 18.31 -11.46
CA LYS A 122 4.06 18.34 -12.93
C LYS A 122 2.64 18.73 -13.37
N SER A 123 1.71 18.95 -12.44
CA SER A 123 0.29 19.19 -12.72
C SER A 123 -0.13 20.63 -12.50
#